data_AF-A0A8J8FKS5-F1
#
_entry.id   AF-A0A8J8FKS5-F1
#
_cell.length_a   1.000
_cell.length_b   1.000
_cell.length_c   1.000
_cell.angle_alpha   90.00
_cell.angle_beta   90.00
_cell.angle_gamma   90.00
#
_symmetry.space_group_name_H-M   'P 1'
#
loop_
_entity.id
_entity.type
_entity.pdbx_description
1 polymer ?
#
loop_
_entity_poly.entity_id
_entity_poly.type
_entity_poly.pdbx_seq_one_letter_code
_entity_poly.pdbx_strand_id
1 'polypeptide(L)'
;MKQTENIYLIGLMGAGKTTIGRQLAKALQLPFYDSDKAIEEQTGVDIPTIFEYEGEDGFRAREQNMIEELTQIDGIVMATGGGAILREANREALQKNGFVVYLQCSIDKIVQRTKRDNQRPLLYTDNPRER
;
A
#
# COMPACT_ATOMS: atom_id res chain seq x y z
N MET A 1 -5.00 23.04 18.37
CA MET A 1 -4.71 22.97 16.92
C MET A 1 -5.62 21.89 16.34
N LYS A 2 -6.29 22.11 15.19
CA LYS A 2 -7.07 21.03 14.57
C LYS A 2 -6.09 19.91 14.21
N GLN A 3 -6.25 18.74 14.83
CA GLN A 3 -5.48 17.55 14.49
C GLN A 3 -5.81 17.22 13.02
N THR A 4 -4.81 17.21 12.15
CA THR A 4 -5.02 16.86 10.76
C THR A 4 -5.20 15.36 10.70
N GLU A 5 -6.37 14.90 10.27
CA GLU A 5 -6.71 13.49 10.18
C GLU A 5 -5.80 12.80 9.15
N ASN A 6 -5.42 11.54 9.43
CA ASN A 6 -4.66 10.74 8.48
C ASN A 6 -5.50 10.41 7.24
N ILE A 7 -4.85 10.28 6.08
CA ILE A 7 -5.49 9.90 4.84
C ILE A 7 -4.82 8.66 4.27
N TYR A 8 -5.61 7.62 4.04
CA TYR A 8 -5.15 6.31 3.59
C TYR A 8 -5.66 6.01 2.19
N LEU A 9 -4.75 5.84 1.23
CA LEU A 9 -5.09 5.47 -0.14
C LEU A 9 -5.02 3.94 -0.29
N ILE A 10 -6.17 3.34 -0.61
CA ILE A 10 -6.31 1.91 -0.88
C ILE A 10 -6.69 1.65 -2.34
N GLY A 11 -6.47 0.42 -2.79
CA GLY A 11 -6.88 -0.05 -4.11
C GLY A 11 -5.79 -0.84 -4.81
N LEU A 12 -6.10 -1.35 -5.99
CA LEU A 12 -5.21 -2.25 -6.71
C LEU A 12 -3.88 -1.58 -7.06
N MET A 13 -2.89 -2.42 -7.25
CA MET A 13 -1.58 -2.01 -7.74
C MET A 13 -1.74 -1.33 -9.12
N GLY A 14 -1.05 -0.21 -9.38
CA GLY A 14 -1.25 0.57 -10.62
C GLY A 14 -2.47 1.52 -10.65
N ALA A 15 -3.28 1.55 -9.58
CA ALA A 15 -4.37 2.52 -9.43
C ALA A 15 -3.90 3.99 -9.32
N GLY A 16 -2.60 4.22 -9.06
CA GLY A 16 -2.00 5.55 -8.96
C GLY A 16 -1.86 6.07 -7.52
N LYS A 17 -1.99 5.19 -6.52
CA LYS A 17 -1.92 5.52 -5.08
C LYS A 17 -0.69 6.34 -4.73
N THR A 18 0.50 5.91 -5.12
CA THR A 18 1.74 6.62 -4.82
C THR A 18 1.82 7.98 -5.53
N THR A 19 1.34 8.09 -6.77
CA THR A 19 1.33 9.35 -7.53
C THR A 19 0.36 10.37 -6.92
N ILE A 20 -0.88 9.95 -6.68
CA ILE A 20 -1.93 10.79 -6.09
C ILE A 20 -1.57 11.14 -4.65
N GLY A 21 -1.07 10.18 -3.87
CA GLY A 21 -0.67 10.37 -2.47
C GLY A 21 0.43 11.40 -2.31
N ARG A 22 1.48 11.36 -3.14
CA ARG A 22 2.54 12.40 -3.13
C ARG A 22 2.00 13.80 -3.44
N GLN A 23 1.09 13.92 -4.41
CA GLN A 23 0.49 15.21 -4.76
C GLN A 23 -0.43 15.73 -3.65
N LEU A 24 -1.24 14.84 -3.07
CA LEU A 24 -2.15 15.16 -1.96
C LEU A 24 -1.37 15.60 -0.72
N ALA A 25 -0.36 14.83 -0.32
CA ALA A 25 0.51 15.15 0.81
C ALA A 25 1.17 16.53 0.64
N LYS A 26 1.69 16.82 -0.57
CA LYS A 26 2.25 18.15 -0.89
C LYS A 26 1.22 19.27 -0.77
N ALA A 27 0.00 19.06 -1.27
CA ALA A 27 -1.08 20.04 -1.21
C ALA A 27 -1.55 20.32 0.23
N LEU A 28 -1.55 19.29 1.08
CA LEU A 28 -1.94 19.38 2.49
C LEU A 28 -0.77 19.70 3.44
N GLN A 29 0.46 19.78 2.92
CA GLN A 29 1.69 19.95 3.70
C GLN A 29 1.88 18.85 4.77
N LEU A 30 1.52 17.62 4.43
CA LEU A 30 1.68 16.44 5.27
C LEU A 30 2.82 15.56 4.75
N PRO A 31 3.49 14.77 5.61
CA PRO A 31 4.38 13.71 5.17
C PRO A 31 3.63 12.64 4.37
N PHE A 32 4.32 12.04 3.41
CA PHE A 32 3.82 10.94 2.59
C PHE A 32 4.57 9.65 2.92
N TYR A 33 3.82 8.57 3.15
CA TYR A 33 4.34 7.22 3.34
C TYR A 33 3.81 6.27 2.26
N ASP A 34 4.63 5.30 1.87
CA ASP A 34 4.23 4.17 1.05
C ASP A 34 4.54 2.91 1.86
N SER A 35 3.53 2.12 2.23
CA SER A 35 3.70 1.00 3.15
C SER A 35 4.65 -0.06 2.61
N ASP A 36 4.61 -0.31 1.29
CA ASP A 36 5.48 -1.29 0.64
C ASP A 36 6.94 -0.84 0.76
N LYS A 37 7.22 0.45 0.53
CA LYS A 37 8.57 1.02 0.72
C LYS A 37 9.03 0.99 2.17
N ALA A 38 8.13 1.29 3.10
CA ALA A 38 8.47 1.26 4.51
C ALA A 38 8.84 -0.16 4.97
N ILE A 39 8.19 -1.20 4.42
CA ILE A 39 8.58 -2.60 4.66
C ILE A 39 9.98 -2.87 4.12
N GLU A 40 10.28 -2.45 2.88
CA GLU A 40 11.62 -2.64 2.29
C GLU A 40 12.70 -1.90 3.10
N GLU A 41 12.43 -0.66 3.52
CA GLU A 41 13.34 0.14 4.34
C GLU A 41 13.59 -0.49 5.72
N GLN A 42 12.55 -1.02 6.38
CA GLN A 42 12.69 -1.68 7.68
C GLN A 42 13.37 -3.05 7.60
N THR A 43 13.14 -3.80 6.52
CA THR A 43 13.71 -5.14 6.34
C THR A 43 15.09 -5.14 5.71
N GLY A 44 15.45 -4.08 4.98
CA GLY A 44 16.71 -3.97 4.25
C GLY A 44 16.78 -4.81 2.97
N VAL A 45 15.66 -5.40 2.55
CA VAL A 45 15.54 -6.23 1.34
C VAL A 45 14.27 -5.86 0.57
N ASP A 46 14.22 -6.18 -0.72
CA ASP A 46 13.05 -5.89 -1.54
C ASP A 46 11.90 -6.90 -1.29
N ILE A 47 10.68 -6.51 -1.66
CA ILE A 47 9.48 -7.36 -1.50
C ILE A 47 9.65 -8.74 -2.18
N PRO A 48 10.16 -8.85 -3.42
CA PRO A 48 10.43 -10.14 -4.04
C PRO A 48 11.28 -11.08 -3.18
N THR A 49 12.36 -10.56 -2.56
CA THR A 49 13.20 -11.33 -1.63
C THR A 49 12.39 -11.81 -0.42
N ILE A 50 11.55 -10.96 0.17
CA ILE A 50 10.68 -11.36 1.29
C ILE A 50 9.76 -12.51 0.88
N PHE A 51 9.14 -12.43 -0.30
CA PHE A 51 8.29 -13.51 -0.82
C PHE A 51 9.07 -14.80 -1.08
N GLU A 52 10.31 -14.71 -1.56
CA GLU A 52 11.17 -15.88 -1.81
C GLU A 52 11.49 -16.64 -0.52
N TYR A 53 11.83 -15.93 0.56
CA TYR A 53 12.27 -16.55 1.81
C TYR A 53 11.14 -16.83 2.81
N GLU A 54 10.09 -16.02 2.83
CA GLU A 54 9.03 -16.08 3.84
C GLU A 54 7.65 -16.41 3.28
N GLY A 55 7.52 -16.45 1.95
CA GLY A 55 6.24 -16.63 1.28
C GLY A 55 5.29 -15.46 1.47
N GLU A 56 4.07 -15.63 0.95
CA GLU A 56 3.03 -14.61 1.08
C GLU A 56 2.63 -14.38 2.53
N ASP A 57 2.50 -15.43 3.34
CA ASP A 57 2.07 -15.30 4.74
C ASP A 57 3.05 -14.46 5.58
N GLY A 58 4.36 -14.63 5.36
CA GLY A 58 5.40 -13.83 6.00
C GLY A 58 5.34 -12.36 5.57
N PHE A 59 5.24 -12.10 4.27
CA PHE A 59 5.03 -10.73 3.77
C PHE A 59 3.77 -10.09 4.37
N ARG A 60 2.66 -10.83 4.43
CA ARG A 60 1.40 -10.33 4.98
C ARG A 60 1.49 -10.03 6.48
N ALA A 61 2.28 -10.79 7.23
CA ALA A 61 2.56 -10.48 8.64
C ALA A 61 3.33 -9.16 8.78
N ARG A 62 4.33 -8.93 7.93
CA ARG A 62 5.08 -7.66 7.88
C ARG A 62 4.20 -6.49 7.45
N GLU A 63 3.34 -6.69 6.45
CA GLU A 63 2.38 -5.68 5.96
C GLU A 63 1.42 -5.25 7.09
N GLN A 64 0.90 -6.20 7.86
CA GLN A 64 0.05 -5.89 9.00
C GLN A 64 0.78 -5.06 10.07
N ASN A 65 1.97 -5.49 10.49
CA ASN A 65 2.74 -4.76 11.51
C ASN A 65 3.09 -3.35 11.03
N MET A 66 3.50 -3.19 9.77
CA MET A 66 3.81 -1.90 9.19
C MET A 66 2.59 -0.98 9.15
N ILE A 67 1.41 -1.49 8.78
CA ILE A 67 0.18 -0.70 8.79
C ILE A 67 -0.18 -0.29 10.21
N GLU A 68 -0.06 -1.19 11.18
CA GLU A 68 -0.29 -0.87 12.59
C GLU A 68 0.63 0.28 13.05
N GLU A 69 1.94 0.19 12.78
CA GLU A 69 2.93 1.21 13.12
C GLU A 69 2.64 2.56 12.44
N LEU A 70 2.44 2.57 11.11
CA LEU A 70 2.21 3.81 10.35
C LEU A 70 0.88 4.47 10.72
N THR A 71 -0.14 3.71 11.10
CA THR A 71 -1.43 4.28 11.54
C THR A 71 -1.34 4.99 12.90
N GLN A 72 -0.28 4.78 13.69
CA GLN A 72 -0.04 5.53 14.93
C GLN A 72 0.58 6.91 14.70
N ILE A 73 1.02 7.24 13.48
CA ILE A 73 1.58 8.55 13.17
C ILE A 73 0.42 9.51 12.83
N ASP A 74 0.35 10.63 13.54
CA ASP A 74 -0.65 11.67 13.30
C ASP A 74 -0.29 12.53 12.07
N GLY A 75 -1.31 12.90 11.30
CA GLY A 75 -1.22 13.86 10.21
C GLY A 75 -0.43 13.37 9.00
N ILE A 76 -0.68 12.15 8.52
CA ILE A 76 0.03 11.57 7.36
C ILE A 76 -0.90 11.30 6.17
N VAL A 77 -0.30 11.23 4.97
CA VAL A 77 -0.91 10.58 3.81
C VAL A 77 -0.15 9.28 3.54
N MET A 78 -0.85 8.14 3.52
CA MET A 78 -0.24 6.83 3.26
C MET A 78 -0.84 6.16 2.03
N ALA A 79 0.00 5.67 1.13
CA ALA A 79 -0.37 4.69 0.12
C ALA A 79 -0.12 3.28 0.66
N THR A 80 -1.14 2.41 0.55
CA THR A 80 -1.05 1.01 1.01
C THR A 80 -0.62 0.06 -0.10
N GLY A 81 -0.16 -1.14 0.26
CA GLY A 81 0.00 -2.27 -0.65
C GLY A 81 -1.33 -2.69 -1.29
N GLY A 82 -1.29 -3.28 -2.48
CA GLY A 82 -2.50 -3.67 -3.22
C GLY A 82 -3.38 -4.70 -2.49
N GLY A 83 -2.78 -5.53 -1.64
CA GLY A 83 -3.47 -6.55 -0.85
C GLY A 83 -3.70 -6.17 0.61
N ALA A 84 -3.36 -4.95 1.03
CA ALA A 84 -3.45 -4.51 2.43
C ALA A 84 -4.85 -4.72 3.02
N ILE A 85 -5.91 -4.55 2.23
CA ILE A 85 -7.30 -4.69 2.68
C ILE A 85 -7.79 -6.13 2.84
N LEU A 86 -6.98 -7.14 2.48
CA LEU A 86 -7.36 -8.55 2.59
C LEU A 86 -7.46 -8.99 4.06
N ARG A 87 -6.58 -8.49 4.94
CA ARG A 87 -6.63 -8.76 6.38
C ARG A 87 -7.61 -7.82 7.08
N GLU A 88 -8.42 -8.39 7.97
CA GLU A 88 -9.39 -7.63 8.77
C GLU A 88 -8.72 -6.62 9.69
N ALA A 89 -7.66 -7.04 10.39
CA ALA A 89 -6.89 -6.16 11.27
C ALA A 89 -6.41 -4.89 10.57
N ASN A 90 -5.99 -4.99 9.31
CA ASN A 90 -5.56 -3.83 8.52
C ASN A 90 -6.73 -2.89 8.24
N ARG A 91 -7.91 -3.43 7.89
CA ARG A 91 -9.11 -2.61 7.66
C ARG A 91 -9.53 -1.87 8.93
N GLU A 92 -9.50 -2.55 10.07
CA GLU A 92 -9.83 -1.96 11.37
C GLU A 92 -8.84 -0.85 11.75
N ALA A 93 -7.53 -1.09 11.61
CA ALA A 93 -6.50 -0.10 11.90
C ALA A 93 -6.64 1.16 11.02
N LEU A 94 -6.88 0.98 9.72
CA LEU A 94 -7.07 2.09 8.79
C LEU A 94 -8.35 2.87 9.07
N GLN A 95 -9.47 2.20 9.37
CA GLN A 95 -10.75 2.87 9.66
C GLN A 95 -10.75 3.59 11.00
N LYS A 96 -10.06 3.04 12.00
CA LYS A 96 -10.00 3.62 13.35
C LYS A 96 -9.14 4.88 13.42
N ASN A 97 -8.08 4.95 12.60
CA ASN A 97 -7.02 5.96 12.74
C ASN A 97 -6.98 7.00 11.60
N GLY A 98 -7.96 7.01 10.68
CA GLY A 98 -8.02 8.02 9.63
C GLY A 98 -9.09 7.81 8.56
N PHE A 99 -9.01 8.64 7.52
CA PHE A 99 -9.93 8.64 6.40
C PHE A 99 -9.42 7.76 5.24
N VAL A 100 -10.22 6.76 4.86
CA VAL A 100 -9.86 5.78 3.82
C VAL A 100 -10.44 6.19 2.46
N VAL A 101 -9.57 6.34 1.46
CA VAL A 101 -9.91 6.66 0.07
C VAL A 101 -9.61 5.48 -0.82
N TYR A 102 -10.64 4.93 -1.46
CA TYR A 102 -10.48 3.91 -2.48
C TYR A 102 -10.26 4.53 -3.87
N LEU A 103 -9.09 4.29 -4.44
CA LEU A 103 -8.76 4.69 -5.81
C LEU A 103 -9.12 3.57 -6.78
N GLN A 104 -10.30 3.69 -7.38
CA GLN A 104 -10.79 2.72 -8.36
C GLN A 104 -10.15 2.96 -9.74
N CYS A 105 -9.69 1.90 -10.38
CA CYS A 105 -9.17 1.93 -11.74
C CYS A 105 -9.65 0.70 -12.52
N SER A 106 -9.97 0.86 -13.80
CA SER A 106 -10.34 -0.26 -14.67
C SER A 106 -9.18 -1.23 -14.84
N ILE A 107 -9.47 -2.54 -14.90
CA ILE A 107 -8.47 -3.61 -15.10
C ILE A 107 -7.58 -3.33 -16.32
N ASP A 108 -8.16 -2.87 -17.44
CA ASP A 108 -7.38 -2.55 -18.66
C ASP A 108 -6.28 -1.51 -18.40
N LYS A 109 -6.60 -0.47 -17.61
CA LYS A 109 -5.64 0.57 -17.23
C LYS A 109 -4.60 0.05 -16.24
N ILE A 110 -5.01 -0.83 -15.31
CA ILE A 110 -4.09 -1.47 -14.36
C ILE A 110 -3.07 -2.31 -15.14
N VAL A 111 -3.54 -3.20 -16.02
CA VAL A 111 -2.70 -4.06 -16.86
C VAL A 111 -1.76 -3.23 -17.72
N GLN A 112 -2.24 -2.15 -18.37
CA GLN A 112 -1.37 -1.26 -19.14
C GLN A 112 -0.24 -0.63 -18.30
N ARG A 113 -0.52 -0.27 -17.05
CA ARG A 113 0.44 0.39 -16.16
C ARG A 113 1.42 -0.58 -15.49
N THR A 114 1.05 -1.84 -15.31
CA THR A 114 1.88 -2.85 -14.62
C THR A 114 2.69 -3.73 -15.58
N LYS A 115 2.42 -3.70 -16.89
CA LYS A 115 3.07 -4.52 -17.93
C LYS A 115 4.61 -4.52 -17.99
N ARG A 116 5.28 -3.55 -17.36
CA ARG A 116 6.75 -3.40 -17.39
C ARG A 116 7.41 -3.52 -16.02
N ASP A 117 6.64 -3.87 -14.99
CA ASP A 117 7.10 -3.82 -13.60
C ASP A 117 7.41 -5.23 -13.09
N ASN A 118 8.70 -5.51 -12.92
CA ASN A 118 9.20 -6.80 -12.48
C ASN A 118 9.20 -6.98 -10.95
N GLN A 119 8.85 -5.96 -10.18
CA GLN A 119 8.90 -5.99 -8.71
C GLN A 119 7.62 -6.55 -8.06
N ARG A 120 6.78 -7.25 -8.83
CA ARG A 120 5.43 -7.65 -8.40
C ARG A 120 5.24 -9.17 -8.46
N PRO A 121 5.67 -9.90 -7.42
CA PRO A 121 5.63 -11.37 -7.36
C PRO A 121 4.26 -11.95 -7.73
N LEU A 122 3.18 -11.28 -7.28
CA LEU A 122 1.80 -11.72 -7.48
C LEU A 122 1.29 -11.61 -8.93
N LEU A 123 2.00 -10.91 -9.82
CA LEU A 123 1.66 -10.80 -11.24
C LEU A 123 2.37 -11.84 -12.12
N TYR A 124 3.32 -12.60 -11.58
CA TYR A 124 4.00 -13.68 -12.30
C TYR A 124 3.19 -14.97 -12.22
N THR A 125 2.02 -14.97 -12.85
CA THR A 125 1.19 -16.16 -13.03
C THR A 125 0.75 -16.23 -14.49
N ASP A 126 0.36 -17.42 -14.95
CA ASP A 126 -0.06 -17.63 -16.34
C ASP A 126 -1.29 -16.78 -16.74
N ASN A 127 -2.02 -16.22 -15.76
CA ASN A 127 -3.18 -15.37 -16.01
C ASN A 127 -3.32 -14.21 -15.00
N PRO A 128 -2.63 -13.07 -15.20
CA PRO A 128 -2.65 -11.91 -14.29
C PRO A 128 -4.02 -11.23 -14.15
N ARG A 129 -5.04 -11.68 -14.91
CA ARG A 129 -6.40 -11.12 -14.91
C ARG A 129 -7.32 -11.71 -13.85
N GLU A 130 -6.96 -12.85 -13.26
CA GLU A 130 -7.81 -13.60 -12.32
C GLU A 130 -7.48 -13.34 -10.83
N ARG A 131 -6.50 -12.48 -10.54
CA ARG A 131 -6.11 -12.09 -9.16
C ARG A 131 -6.31 -10.60 -8.90
#